data_AF-A0A379GGX5-F1
#
_entry.id   AF-A0A379GGX5-F1
#
_cell.length_a   1.000
_cell.length_b   1.000
_cell.length_c   1.000
_cell.angle_alpha   90.00
_cell.angle_beta   90.00
_cell.angle_gamma   90.00
#
_symmetry.space_group_name_H-M   'P 1'
#
loop_
_entity.id
_entity.type
_entity.pdbx_description
1 polymer ?
#
loop_
_entity_poly.entity_id
_entity_poly.type
_entity_poly.pdbx_seq_one_letter_code
_entity_poly.pdbx_strand_id
1 'polypeptide(L)'
;MSIAKRTKDKRIALGLTQSELATLAGTTQQSIEQLESGKTKRPRFLPELAKALNCELSWLLEGDNKQTHASEIPPQDEWHSVSEWDNDTPLNADEVEIRYFKSIELAAGDGCCTNEDHNGYKLRFSKSTLRRYGASPQNVICFSVYGDSMSPVIPNGFNSDR
;
A
#
# COMPACT_ATOMS: atom_id res chain seq x y z
N MET A 1 -22.61 1.91 -15.92
CA MET A 1 -23.12 0.70 -16.63
C MET A 1 -22.86 -0.53 -15.77
N SER A 2 -23.84 -1.41 -15.54
CA SER A 2 -23.63 -2.60 -14.69
C SER A 2 -22.82 -3.69 -15.42
N ILE A 3 -22.19 -4.59 -14.67
CA ILE A 3 -21.52 -5.77 -15.23
C ILE A 3 -22.49 -6.62 -16.06
N ALA A 4 -23.72 -6.82 -15.55
CA ALA A 4 -24.79 -7.55 -16.22
C ALA A 4 -25.05 -7.04 -17.64
N LYS A 5 -25.17 -5.72 -17.79
CA LYS A 5 -25.40 -5.08 -19.09
C LYS A 5 -24.18 -5.24 -20.02
N ARG A 6 -22.97 -5.04 -19.52
CA ARG A 6 -21.72 -5.20 -20.30
C ARG A 6 -21.54 -6.63 -20.81
N THR A 7 -21.78 -7.63 -19.96
CA THR A 7 -21.74 -9.04 -20.34
C THR A 7 -22.73 -9.33 -21.48
N LYS A 8 -23.98 -8.87 -21.33
CA LYS A 8 -25.02 -9.07 -22.34
C LYS A 8 -24.68 -8.40 -23.67
N ASP A 9 -24.26 -7.14 -23.63
CA ASP A 9 -23.93 -6.36 -24.84
C ASP A 9 -22.73 -6.96 -25.57
N LYS A 10 -21.69 -7.39 -24.82
CA LYS A 10 -20.51 -8.05 -25.40
C LYS A 10 -20.84 -9.42 -25.99
N ARG A 11 -21.70 -10.21 -25.32
CA ARG A 11 -22.18 -11.50 -25.83
C ARG A 11 -22.91 -11.33 -27.17
N ILE A 12 -23.80 -10.34 -27.26
CA ILE A 12 -24.55 -10.03 -28.49
C ILE A 12 -23.59 -9.58 -29.60
N ALA A 13 -22.60 -8.74 -29.28
CA ALA A 13 -21.59 -8.30 -30.24
C ALA A 13 -20.75 -9.45 -30.81
N LEU A 14 -20.56 -10.53 -30.03
CA LEU A 14 -19.87 -11.75 -30.46
C LEU A 14 -20.81 -12.76 -31.15
N GLY A 15 -22.11 -12.49 -31.23
CA GLY A 15 -23.10 -13.40 -31.83
C GLY A 15 -23.35 -14.68 -31.03
N LEU A 16 -22.95 -14.72 -29.75
CA LEU A 16 -23.05 -15.91 -28.91
C LEU A 16 -24.42 -16.01 -28.23
N THR A 17 -24.95 -17.22 -28.09
CA THR A 17 -26.08 -17.52 -27.20
C THR A 17 -25.62 -17.63 -25.74
N GLN A 18 -26.56 -17.60 -24.79
CA GLN A 18 -26.23 -17.77 -23.37
C GLN A 18 -25.63 -19.16 -23.07
N SER A 19 -26.11 -20.19 -23.76
CA SER A 19 -25.62 -21.57 -23.60
C SER A 19 -24.22 -21.73 -24.16
N GLU A 20 -23.91 -21.15 -25.32
CA GLU A 20 -22.56 -21.15 -25.89
C GLU A 20 -21.57 -20.39 -25.01
N LEU A 21 -21.96 -19.22 -24.51
CA LEU A 21 -21.13 -18.47 -23.56
C LEU A 21 -20.88 -19.27 -22.28
N ALA A 22 -21.88 -20.00 -21.79
CA ALA A 22 -21.75 -20.86 -20.63
C ALA A 22 -20.75 -22.00 -20.88
N THR A 23 -20.83 -22.66 -22.03
CA THR A 23 -19.88 -23.71 -22.43
C THR A 23 -18.46 -23.16 -22.53
N LEU A 24 -18.27 -21.99 -23.14
CA LEU A 24 -16.95 -21.35 -23.27
C LEU A 24 -16.36 -20.90 -21.92
N ALA A 25 -17.20 -20.39 -21.02
CA ALA A 25 -16.78 -19.95 -19.69
C ALA A 25 -16.73 -21.08 -18.65
N GLY A 26 -17.01 -22.34 -19.04
CA GLY A 26 -17.02 -23.49 -18.13
C GLY A 26 -18.10 -23.44 -17.05
N THR A 27 -19.25 -22.84 -17.36
CA THR A 27 -20.36 -22.64 -16.42
C THR A 27 -21.70 -23.14 -16.98
N THR A 28 -22.79 -22.92 -16.25
CA THR A 28 -24.15 -23.30 -16.66
C THR A 28 -24.89 -22.12 -17.28
N GLN A 29 -25.82 -22.39 -18.20
CA GLN A 29 -26.67 -21.35 -18.81
C GLN A 29 -27.40 -20.52 -17.75
N GLN A 30 -27.90 -21.17 -16.70
CA GLN A 30 -28.56 -20.51 -15.57
C GLN A 30 -27.62 -19.51 -14.89
N SER A 31 -26.33 -19.83 -14.72
CA SER A 31 -25.37 -18.91 -14.10
C SER A 31 -25.15 -17.65 -14.94
N ILE A 32 -25.12 -17.78 -16.27
CA ILE A 32 -25.06 -16.64 -17.19
C ILE A 32 -26.34 -15.80 -17.10
N GLU A 33 -27.52 -16.41 -17.04
CA GLU A 33 -28.79 -15.69 -16.87
C GLU A 33 -28.86 -14.93 -15.54
N GLN A 34 -28.41 -15.54 -14.44
CA GLN A 34 -28.36 -14.91 -13.12
C GLN A 34 -27.38 -13.73 -13.08
N LEU A 35 -26.32 -13.79 -13.90
CA LEU A 35 -25.39 -12.69 -14.10
C LEU A 35 -26.01 -11.58 -14.94
N GLU A 36 -26.61 -11.89 -16.10
CA GLU A 36 -27.24 -10.93 -17.01
C GLU A 36 -28.49 -10.25 -16.40
N SER A 37 -29.20 -10.93 -15.50
CA SER A 37 -30.31 -10.37 -14.72
C SER A 37 -29.85 -9.53 -13.51
N GLY A 38 -28.55 -9.53 -13.20
CA GLY A 38 -27.97 -8.75 -12.10
C GLY A 38 -28.16 -9.33 -10.71
N LYS A 39 -28.70 -10.55 -10.58
CA LYS A 39 -28.78 -11.28 -9.29
C LYS A 39 -27.38 -11.62 -8.77
N THR A 40 -26.46 -11.95 -9.67
CA THR A 40 -25.05 -12.17 -9.34
C THR A 40 -24.20 -11.01 -9.88
N LYS A 41 -23.52 -10.28 -8.99
CA LYS A 41 -22.62 -9.17 -9.38
C LYS A 41 -21.17 -9.59 -9.55
N ARG A 42 -20.74 -10.64 -8.84
CA ARG A 42 -19.36 -11.16 -8.83
C ARG A 42 -19.37 -12.69 -8.90
N PRO A 43 -19.53 -13.28 -10.08
CA PRO A 43 -19.44 -14.73 -10.25
C PRO A 43 -18.01 -15.21 -9.96
N ARG A 44 -17.87 -16.46 -9.54
CA ARG A 44 -16.54 -17.07 -9.33
C ARG A 44 -15.81 -17.34 -10.65
N PHE A 45 -16.56 -17.61 -11.72
CA PHE A 45 -16.06 -17.88 -13.07
C PHE A 45 -15.75 -16.60 -13.86
N LEU A 46 -15.51 -15.48 -13.18
CA LEU A 46 -15.31 -14.19 -13.81
C LEU A 46 -14.05 -14.13 -14.71
N PRO A 47 -12.90 -14.73 -14.33
CA PRO A 47 -11.74 -14.81 -15.20
C PRO A 47 -12.00 -15.61 -16.49
N GLU A 48 -12.70 -16.74 -16.38
CA GLU A 48 -13.08 -17.59 -17.50
C GLU A 48 -14.07 -16.89 -18.41
N LEU A 49 -15.01 -16.15 -17.83
CA LEU A 49 -15.97 -15.33 -18.56
C LEU A 49 -15.27 -14.22 -19.36
N ALA A 50 -14.27 -13.55 -18.78
CA ALA A 50 -13.50 -12.52 -19.48
C ALA A 50 -12.74 -13.11 -20.69
N LYS A 51 -12.16 -14.31 -20.52
CA LYS A 51 -11.52 -15.06 -21.63
C LYS A 51 -12.54 -15.44 -22.71
N ALA A 52 -13.71 -15.96 -22.33
CA ALA A 52 -14.76 -16.35 -23.27
C ALA A 52 -15.33 -15.15 -24.06
N LEU A 53 -15.40 -13.97 -23.44
CA LEU A 53 -15.85 -12.72 -24.06
C LEU A 53 -14.72 -11.95 -24.79
N ASN A 54 -13.51 -12.50 -24.82
CA ASN A 54 -12.31 -11.86 -25.37
C ASN A 54 -12.16 -10.40 -24.88
N CYS A 55 -12.25 -10.19 -23.57
CA CYS A 55 -12.16 -8.88 -22.94
C CYS A 55 -11.29 -8.90 -21.67
N GLU A 56 -10.85 -7.71 -21.26
CA GLU A 56 -10.11 -7.53 -20.00
C GLU A 56 -11.06 -7.70 -18.80
N LEU A 57 -10.59 -8.38 -17.75
CA LEU A 57 -11.35 -8.58 -16.52
C LEU A 57 -11.75 -7.24 -15.87
N SER A 58 -10.84 -6.27 -15.89
CA SER A 58 -11.05 -4.91 -15.39
C SER A 58 -12.18 -4.20 -16.17
N TRP A 59 -12.20 -4.29 -17.49
CA TRP A 59 -13.28 -3.74 -18.32
C TRP A 59 -14.64 -4.36 -17.98
N LEU A 60 -14.69 -5.66 -17.66
CA LEU A 60 -15.93 -6.32 -17.26
C LEU A 60 -16.42 -5.89 -15.86
N LEU A 61 -15.52 -5.52 -14.96
CA LEU A 61 -15.82 -5.08 -13.60
C LEU A 61 -16.11 -3.57 -13.49
N GLU A 62 -15.26 -2.74 -14.07
CA GLU A 62 -15.22 -1.28 -13.89
C GLU A 62 -15.79 -0.53 -15.10
N GLY A 63 -15.60 -1.09 -16.30
CA GLY A 63 -16.14 -0.59 -17.55
C GLY A 63 -15.10 0.27 -18.26
N ASP A 64 -15.57 1.25 -19.02
CA ASP A 64 -14.69 2.27 -19.59
C ASP A 64 -14.23 3.31 -18.55
N ASN A 65 -14.62 3.14 -17.28
CA ASN A 65 -13.99 3.85 -16.15
C ASN A 65 -12.62 3.23 -15.87
N LYS A 66 -11.73 3.25 -16.86
CA LYS A 66 -10.30 3.20 -16.57
C LYS A 66 -9.99 4.52 -15.86
N GLN A 67 -10.16 4.55 -14.53
CA GLN A 67 -9.20 5.28 -13.72
C GLN A 67 -7.88 4.58 -13.98
N THR A 68 -7.20 5.04 -15.02
CA THR A 68 -5.79 4.79 -15.25
C THR A 68 -5.10 5.25 -13.98
N HIS A 69 -4.95 4.36 -13.00
CA HIS A 69 -3.69 4.26 -12.30
C HIS A 69 -2.70 3.78 -13.36
N ALA A 70 -2.35 4.70 -14.27
CA ALA A 70 -1.10 4.60 -14.99
C ALA A 70 -0.08 4.26 -13.92
N SER A 71 0.61 3.13 -14.08
CA SER A 71 1.69 2.77 -13.17
C SER A 71 2.50 4.03 -12.94
N GLU A 72 2.53 4.53 -11.70
CA GLU A 72 3.29 5.73 -11.29
C GLU A 72 4.81 5.48 -11.36
N ILE A 73 5.22 4.50 -12.16
CA ILE A 73 6.60 4.23 -12.45
C ILE A 73 6.97 5.29 -13.48
N PRO A 74 7.80 6.28 -13.12
CA PRO A 74 8.24 7.30 -14.06
C PRO A 74 8.97 6.61 -15.24
N PRO A 75 9.04 7.25 -16.42
CA PRO A 75 9.79 6.74 -17.55
C PRO A 75 11.20 6.29 -17.14
N GLN A 76 11.77 5.27 -17.80
CA GLN A 76 13.08 4.71 -17.44
C GLN A 76 14.21 5.75 -17.42
N ASP A 77 14.11 6.82 -18.20
CA ASP A 77 15.06 7.95 -18.18
C ASP A 77 15.05 8.75 -16.87
N GLU A 78 13.99 8.66 -16.07
CA GLU A 78 13.87 9.33 -14.77
C GLU A 78 14.22 8.41 -13.59
N TRP A 79 14.72 7.20 -13.86
CA TRP A 79 15.11 6.29 -12.80
C TRP A 79 16.44 6.74 -12.19
N HIS A 80 16.40 7.13 -10.93
CA HIS A 80 17.62 7.37 -10.17
C HIS A 80 18.19 6.04 -9.66
N SER A 81 19.50 5.84 -9.84
CA SER A 81 20.22 4.72 -9.24
C SER A 81 20.13 4.81 -7.72
N VAL A 82 19.60 3.76 -7.09
CA VAL A 82 19.66 3.61 -5.63
C VAL A 82 21.13 3.55 -5.24
N SER A 83 21.62 4.57 -4.52
CA SER A 83 22.94 4.51 -3.91
C SER A 83 22.86 3.64 -2.67
N GLU A 84 23.52 2.49 -2.71
CA GLU A 84 23.72 1.64 -1.54
C GLU A 84 24.62 2.40 -0.55
N TRP A 85 24.13 2.62 0.66
CA TRP A 85 24.88 3.22 1.76
C TRP A 85 25.40 2.11 2.67
N ASP A 86 26.70 2.16 2.98
CA ASP A 86 27.37 1.25 3.90
C ASP A 86 28.00 2.03 5.08
N ASN A 87 28.63 1.31 6.01
CA ASN A 87 29.27 1.92 7.18
C ASN A 87 30.44 2.86 6.84
N ASP A 88 31.00 2.78 5.63
CA ASP A 88 32.14 3.59 5.18
C ASP A 88 31.70 4.81 4.35
N THR A 89 30.40 4.95 4.09
CA THR A 89 29.85 6.08 3.34
C THR A 89 29.97 7.37 4.16
N PRO A 90 30.65 8.44 3.67
CA PRO A 90 30.85 9.67 4.44
C PRO A 90 29.53 10.37 4.78
N LEU A 91 29.52 11.10 5.89
CA LEU A 91 28.38 11.94 6.29
C LEU A 91 28.18 13.11 5.33
N ASN A 92 26.98 13.23 4.77
CA ASN A 92 26.56 14.44 4.09
C ASN A 92 26.55 15.61 5.07
N ALA A 93 26.81 16.83 4.60
CA ALA A 93 26.90 18.02 5.45
C ALA A 93 25.64 18.27 6.31
N ASP A 94 24.48 17.76 5.88
CA ASP A 94 23.19 17.89 6.56
C ASP A 94 22.79 16.66 7.37
N GLU A 95 23.65 15.66 7.51
CA GLU A 95 23.38 14.47 8.31
C GLU A 95 24.13 14.50 9.65
N VAL A 96 23.54 13.84 10.64
CA VAL A 96 24.13 13.64 11.96
C VAL A 96 23.93 12.20 12.39
N GLU A 97 24.96 11.63 13.01
CA GLU A 97 24.86 10.33 13.66
C GLU A 97 24.30 10.49 15.08
N ILE A 98 23.29 9.68 15.40
CA ILE A 98 22.68 9.61 16.72
C ILE A 98 22.90 8.21 17.27
N ARG A 99 23.29 8.13 18.54
CA ARG A 99 23.47 6.84 19.24
C ARG A 99 22.15 6.09 19.32
N TYR A 100 22.18 4.83 18.91
CA TYR A 100 21.03 3.94 18.95
C TYR A 100 21.21 2.84 19.99
N PHE A 101 20.24 2.76 20.89
CA PHE A 101 20.19 1.80 21.96
C PHE A 101 19.13 0.75 21.62
N LYS A 102 19.56 -0.51 21.45
CA LYS A 102 18.66 -1.59 21.04
C LYS A 102 17.82 -2.11 22.22
N SER A 103 18.32 -1.96 23.43
CA SER A 103 17.60 -2.31 24.66
C SER A 103 17.70 -1.14 25.63
N ILE A 104 16.75 -0.22 25.54
CA ILE A 104 16.48 0.63 26.70
C ILE A 104 15.30 0.01 27.42
N GLU A 105 15.57 -0.57 28.59
CA GLU A 105 14.54 -0.75 29.61
C GLU A 105 14.24 0.64 30.18
N LEU A 106 13.56 1.45 29.39
CA LEU A 106 13.23 2.82 29.75
C LEU A 106 12.06 2.73 30.73
N ALA A 107 12.37 2.55 32.01
CA ALA A 107 11.38 2.66 33.08
C ALA A 107 10.80 4.08 33.04
N ALA A 108 9.58 4.21 32.50
CA ALA A 108 8.80 5.42 32.62
C ALA A 108 8.35 5.56 34.08
N GLY A 109 9.25 6.06 34.94
CA GLY A 109 9.03 6.28 36.36
C GLY A 109 10.30 6.80 37.02
N ASP A 110 10.15 7.75 37.94
CA ASP A 110 11.23 8.48 38.63
C ASP A 110 12.37 7.56 39.10
N GLY A 111 13.53 7.65 38.44
CA GLY A 111 14.69 6.81 38.75
C GLY A 111 15.57 6.56 37.53
N CYS A 112 16.58 7.42 37.36
CA CYS A 112 17.65 7.28 36.38
C CYS A 112 18.22 5.86 36.31
N CYS A 113 18.29 5.28 35.12
CA CYS A 113 19.07 4.08 34.82
C CYS A 113 20.07 4.38 33.70
N THR A 114 21.35 4.24 34.03
CA THR A 114 22.47 4.33 33.10
C THR A 114 22.60 3.00 32.38
N ASN A 115 22.07 2.89 31.17
CA ASN A 115 22.34 1.72 30.33
C ASN A 115 23.58 2.03 29.46
N GLU A 116 24.71 1.45 29.84
CA GLU A 116 25.89 1.34 28.97
C GLU A 116 25.62 0.30 27.89
N ASP A 117 25.02 0.73 26.78
CA ASP A 117 24.80 -0.14 25.63
C ASP A 117 26.09 -0.19 24.80
N HIS A 118 26.81 -1.31 24.92
CA HIS A 118 28.09 -1.58 24.26
C HIS A 118 27.97 -1.90 22.76
N ASN A 119 26.83 -1.59 22.13
CA ASN A 119 26.57 -2.04 20.76
C ASN A 119 27.16 -1.12 19.69
N GLY A 120 27.47 0.14 20.04
CA GLY A 120 28.08 1.11 19.12
C GLY A 120 27.22 1.49 17.91
N TYR A 121 25.97 1.02 17.82
CA TYR A 121 25.08 1.34 16.70
C TYR A 121 24.73 2.82 16.67
N LYS A 122 24.73 3.36 15.46
CA LYS A 122 24.38 4.75 15.19
C LYS A 122 23.36 4.80 14.07
N LEU A 123 22.41 5.72 14.18
CA LEU A 123 21.44 6.02 13.14
C LEU A 123 21.73 7.41 12.58
N ARG A 124 21.70 7.56 11.26
CA ARG A 124 21.88 8.85 10.59
C ARG A 124 20.53 9.51 10.38
N PHE A 125 20.41 10.74 10.86
CA PHE A 125 19.25 11.59 10.66
C PHE A 125 19.66 12.85 9.93
N SER A 126 18.75 13.42 9.14
CA SER A 126 18.95 14.77 8.63
C SER A 126 18.79 15.79 9.77
N LYS A 127 19.66 16.80 9.79
CA LYS A 127 19.54 17.96 10.69
C LYS A 127 18.19 18.64 10.55
N SER A 128 17.60 18.63 9.35
CA SER A 128 16.27 19.17 9.08
C SER A 128 15.17 18.41 9.82
N THR A 129 15.27 17.08 9.91
CA THR A 129 14.33 16.25 10.68
C THR A 129 14.39 16.59 12.16
N LEU A 130 15.59 16.64 12.75
CA LEU A 130 15.73 17.00 14.17
C LEU A 130 15.25 18.41 14.47
N ARG A 131 15.57 19.39 13.62
CA ARG A 131 15.09 20.78 13.76
C ARG A 131 13.58 20.88 13.69
N ARG A 132 12.91 20.09 12.85
CA ARG A 132 11.44 20.06 12.74
C ARG A 132 10.77 19.67 14.07
N TYR A 133 11.41 18.77 14.82
CA TYR A 133 10.94 18.33 16.14
C TYR A 133 11.57 19.14 17.29
N GLY A 134 12.27 20.24 17.01
CA GLY A 134 12.89 21.09 18.03
C GLY A 134 14.08 20.45 18.75
N ALA A 135 14.63 19.36 18.22
CA ALA A 135 15.68 18.58 18.86
C ALA A 135 17.07 18.96 18.35
N SER A 136 18.06 19.03 19.25
CA SER A 136 19.47 19.26 18.90
C SER A 136 20.23 17.93 18.83
N PRO A 137 21.10 17.70 17.82
CA PRO A 137 21.80 16.43 17.65
C PRO A 137 22.59 15.94 18.87
N GLN A 138 23.06 16.88 19.70
CA GLN A 138 23.87 16.58 20.89
C GLN A 138 23.05 16.04 22.06
N ASN A 139 21.73 16.27 22.07
CA ASN A 139 20.83 15.91 23.17
C ASN A 139 19.77 14.86 22.75
N VAL A 140 20.03 14.11 21.68
CA VAL A 140 19.10 13.10 21.18
C VAL A 140 19.72 11.71 21.31
N ILE A 141 18.89 10.76 21.73
CA ILE A 141 19.19 9.32 21.71
C ILE A 141 18.05 8.60 21.00
N CYS A 142 18.37 7.53 20.28
CA CYS A 142 17.37 6.70 19.62
C CYS A 142 17.29 5.35 20.31
N PHE A 143 16.09 4.80 20.42
CA PHE A 143 15.87 3.47 20.98
C PHE A 143 14.62 2.81 20.42
N SER A 144 14.60 1.48 20.42
CA SER A 144 13.39 0.74 20.09
C SER A 144 12.39 0.79 21.25
N VAL A 145 11.18 1.25 20.97
CA VAL A 145 10.02 1.14 21.88
C VAL A 145 9.28 -0.15 21.55
N TYR A 146 9.04 -0.99 22.55
CA TYR A 146 8.16 -2.17 22.44
C TYR A 146 6.89 -1.91 23.26
N GLY A 147 5.73 -1.95 22.59
CA GLY A 147 4.43 -1.73 23.21
C GLY A 147 3.67 -0.51 22.65
N ASP A 148 2.38 -0.48 22.97
CA ASP A 148 1.38 0.52 22.60
C ASP A 148 1.31 1.70 23.61
N SER A 149 2.21 1.74 24.59
CA SER A 149 2.27 2.74 25.67
C SER A 149 2.51 4.19 25.21
N MET A 150 2.85 4.42 23.94
CA MET A 150 3.01 5.76 23.34
C MET A 150 1.93 6.10 22.28
N SER A 151 0.72 5.52 22.42
CA SER A 151 -0.44 5.89 21.61
C SER A 151 -1.30 6.96 22.31
N PRO A 152 -1.81 8.02 21.63
CA PRO A 152 -1.53 8.49 20.27
C PRO A 152 -0.86 9.89 20.23
N VAL A 153 -0.03 10.12 19.21
CA VAL A 153 0.31 11.49 18.75
C VAL A 153 -0.88 11.97 17.92
N ILE A 154 -1.82 12.67 18.55
CA ILE A 154 -2.92 13.33 17.83
C ILE A 154 -2.34 14.54 17.09
N PRO A 155 -2.38 14.61 15.75
CA PRO A 155 -2.13 15.87 15.07
C PRO A 155 -3.25 16.85 15.41
N ASN A 156 -2.89 18.04 15.89
CA ASN A 156 -3.84 19.10 16.25
C ASN A 156 -4.86 19.31 15.11
N GLY A 157 -6.14 19.04 15.37
CA GLY A 157 -7.23 19.22 14.41
C GLY A 157 -8.46 18.35 14.57
N PHE A 158 -8.50 17.40 15.51
CA PHE A 158 -9.70 16.58 15.76
C PHE A 158 -10.68 17.32 16.68
N ASN A 159 -11.53 18.17 16.10
CA ASN A 159 -12.70 18.71 16.79
C ASN A 159 -13.73 17.57 16.92
N SER A 160 -13.81 16.96 18.10
CA SER A 160 -14.94 16.12 18.48
C SER A 160 -16.09 17.04 18.84
N ASP A 161 -16.93 17.34 17.86
CA ASP A 161 -18.21 18.02 18.07
C ASP A 161 -19.18 17.04 18.76
N ARG A 162 -19.52 17.31 20.01
CA ARG A 162 -20.70 16.75 20.69
C ARG A 162 -21.16 17.65 21.83
#